data_AF-A0A2T0K6V5-F1
#
_entry.id   AF-A0A2T0K6V5-F1
#
_cell.length_a   1.000
_cell.length_b   1.000
_cell.length_c   1.000
_cell.angle_alpha   90.00
_cell.angle_beta   90.00
_cell.angle_gamma   90.00
#
_symmetry.space_group_name_H-M   'P 1'
#
loop_
_entity.id
_entity.type
_entity.pdbx_description
1 polymer ?
#
loop_
_entity_poly.entity_id
_entity_poly.type
_entity_poly.pdbx_seq_one_letter_code
_entity_poly.pdbx_strand_id
1 'polypeptide(L)' 'MQEPLFTTVKLEDFVPADHSLRPVRLLVNDALRRLNGLFNVIYADTGRASIAPEKLLRALLLQVFYSCVANAW' A
#
# COMPACT_ATOMS: atom_id res chain seq x y z
N MET A 1 12.64 35.96 -9.37
CA MET A 1 11.44 35.14 -9.10
C MET A 1 11.91 33.90 -8.36
N GLN A 2 11.36 33.60 -7.19
CA GLN A 2 11.88 32.55 -6.31
C GLN A 2 11.31 31.18 -6.73
N GLU A 3 12.17 30.18 -6.88
CA GLU A 3 11.74 28.82 -7.24
C GLU A 3 11.02 28.14 -6.06
N PRO A 4 10.00 27.31 -6.32
CA PRO A 4 9.26 26.62 -5.27
C PRO A 4 10.16 25.59 -4.57
N LEU A 5 10.34 25.75 -3.25
CA LEU A 5 11.22 24.90 -2.43
C LEU A 5 10.62 23.52 -2.09
N PHE A 6 9.30 23.36 -2.25
CA PHE A 6 8.59 22.12 -1.95
C PHE A 6 7.54 21.81 -3.02
N THR A 7 7.44 20.54 -3.40
CA THR A 7 6.37 20.03 -4.25
C THR A 7 5.50 19.07 -3.44
N THR A 8 4.20 19.33 -3.38
CA THR A 8 3.23 18.40 -2.81
C THR A 8 2.55 17.68 -3.95
N VAL A 9 2.71 16.35 -3.99
CA VAL A 9 1.99 15.49 -4.93
C VAL A 9 1.01 14.62 -4.17
N LYS A 10 -0.18 14.46 -4.76
CA LYS A 10 -1.25 13.62 -4.24
C LYS A 10 -1.28 12.30 -5.00
N LEU A 11 -1.87 11.28 -4.38
CA LEU A 11 -2.07 9.99 -5.04
C LEU A 11 -2.94 10.15 -6.30
N GLU A 12 -3.92 11.05 -6.23
CA GLU A 12 -4.84 11.37 -7.31
C GLU A 12 -4.13 11.94 -8.55
N ASP A 13 -2.94 12.52 -8.37
CA ASP A 13 -2.15 13.06 -9.48
C ASP A 13 -1.51 11.95 -10.34
N PHE A 14 -1.41 10.73 -9.79
CA PHE A 14 -0.77 9.59 -10.47
C PHE A 14 -1.69 8.41 -10.74
N VAL A 15 -2.75 8.25 -9.94
CA VAL A 15 -3.65 7.09 -10.02
C VAL A 15 -5.06 7.55 -10.39
N PRO A 16 -5.51 7.34 -11.64
CA PRO A 16 -6.85 7.71 -12.10
C PRO A 16 -7.97 7.16 -11.22
N ALA A 17 -9.13 7.84 -11.20
CA ALA A 17 -10.28 7.44 -10.39
C ALA A 17 -10.89 6.09 -10.78
N ASP A 18 -10.73 5.70 -12.04
CA ASP A 18 -11.18 4.46 -12.67
C ASP A 18 -10.12 3.33 -12.63
N HIS A 19 -8.99 3.56 -11.95
CA HIS A 19 -7.91 2.58 -11.88
C HIS A 19 -8.36 1.25 -11.25
N SER A 20 -8.05 0.13 -11.93
CA SER A 20 -8.51 -1.23 -11.60
C SER A 20 -8.19 -1.69 -10.17
N LEU A 21 -7.11 -1.18 -9.57
CA LEU A 21 -6.76 -1.48 -8.17
C LEU A 21 -7.54 -0.69 -7.12
N ARG A 22 -8.36 0.30 -7.47
CA ARG A 22 -9.14 1.05 -6.48
C ARG A 22 -10.20 0.18 -5.78
N PRO A 23 -10.99 -0.64 -6.48
CA PRO A 23 -11.84 -1.65 -5.85
C PRO A 23 -11.04 -2.67 -5.02
N VAL A 24 -9.91 -3.14 -5.54
CA VAL A 24 -9.03 -4.09 -4.84
C VAL A 24 -8.50 -3.50 -3.53
N ARG A 25 -8.15 -2.22 -3.51
CA ARG A 25 -7.72 -1.50 -2.30
C ARG A 25 -8.79 -1.55 -1.21
N LEU A 26 -10.07 -1.43 -1.55
CA LEU A 26 -11.17 -1.52 -0.59
C LEU A 26 -11.27 -2.92 0.02
N LEU A 27 -11.21 -3.95 -0.81
CA LEU A 27 -11.23 -5.35 -0.38
C LEU A 27 -10.03 -5.67 0.56
N VAL A 28 -8.83 -5.29 0.13
CA VAL A 28 -7.60 -5.50 0.91
C VAL A 28 -7.65 -4.74 2.24
N ASN A 29 -8.19 -3.52 2.25
CA ASN A 29 -8.37 -2.75 3.49
C ASN A 29 -9.30 -3.46 4.48
N ASP A 30 -10.41 -4.04 4.00
CA ASP A 30 -11.32 -4.79 4.86
C ASP A 30 -10.66 -6.05 5.41
N ALA A 31 -9.98 -6.81 4.55
CA ALA A 31 -9.25 -8.01 4.96
C ALA A 31 -8.18 -7.71 6.01
N LEU A 32 -7.35 -6.68 5.78
CA LEU A 32 -6.31 -6.29 6.74
C LEU A 32 -6.90 -5.81 8.07
N ARG A 33 -8.05 -5.12 8.07
CA ARG A 33 -8.75 -4.74 9.30
C ARG A 33 -9.16 -5.96 10.12
N ARG A 34 -9.68 -7.01 9.46
CA ARG A 34 -10.05 -8.27 10.13
C ARG A 34 -8.83 -8.98 10.72
N LEU A 35 -7.65 -8.79 10.13
CA LEU A 35 -6.38 -9.35 10.61
C LEU A 35 -5.71 -8.55 11.74
N ASN A 36 -6.25 -7.38 12.14
CA ASN A 36 -5.65 -6.55 13.20
C ASN A 36 -5.41 -7.32 14.50
N GLY A 37 -6.32 -8.22 14.89
CA GLY A 37 -6.15 -9.06 16.08
C GLY A 37 -4.89 -9.93 15.99
N LEU A 38 -4.62 -10.51 14.82
CA LEU A 38 -3.42 -11.31 14.58
C LEU A 38 -2.16 -10.44 14.52
N PHE A 39 -2.22 -9.26 13.91
CA PHE A 39 -1.09 -8.34 13.87
C PHE A 39 -0.69 -7.89 15.28
N ASN A 40 -1.65 -7.66 16.17
CA ASN A 40 -1.36 -7.28 17.55
C ASN A 40 -0.57 -8.35 18.32
N VAL A 41 -0.73 -9.63 17.99
CA VAL A 41 0.03 -10.73 18.63
C VAL A 41 1.52 -10.69 18.24
N ILE A 42 1.83 -10.18 17.05
CA ILE A 42 3.20 -10.17 16.50
C ILE A 42 3.89 -8.81 16.62
N TYR A 43 3.18 -7.78 17.07
CA TYR A 43 3.80 -6.49 17.40
C TYR A 43 4.53 -6.58 18.75
N ALA A 44 5.66 -5.89 18.85
CA ALA A 44 6.36 -5.76 20.12
C ALA A 44 5.55 -4.86 21.08
N ASP A 45 5.63 -5.12 22.38
CA ASP A 45 4.97 -4.31 23.41
C ASP A 45 5.45 -2.85 23.41
N THR A 46 6.68 -2.62 22.96
CA THR A 46 7.27 -1.28 22.79
C THR A 46 6.80 -0.55 21.53
N GLY A 47 5.96 -1.18 20.71
CA GLY A 47 5.39 -0.63 19.50
C GLY A 47 5.99 -1.20 18.21
N ARG A 48 6.06 -0.35 17.17
CA ARG A 48 6.43 -0.76 15.80
C ARG A 48 7.93 -0.62 15.55
N ALA A 49 8.72 -1.48 16.18
CA ALA A 49 10.19 -1.52 15.99
C ALA A 49 10.60 -1.94 14.56
N SER A 50 9.68 -2.52 13.78
CA SER A 50 9.87 -2.94 12.39
C SER A 50 8.79 -2.38 11.46
N ILE A 51 8.94 -2.60 10.15
CA ILE A 51 7.87 -2.33 9.19
C ILE A 51 6.65 -3.15 9.58
N ALA A 52 5.51 -2.48 9.59
CA ALA A 52 4.22 -3.07 9.89
C ALA A 52 3.87 -4.23 8.93
N PRO A 53 3.46 -5.41 9.42
CA PRO A 53 3.10 -6.57 8.59
C PRO A 53 2.04 -6.23 7.54
N GLU A 54 1.07 -5.37 7.84
CA GLU A 54 0.06 -4.95 6.87
C GLU A 54 0.65 -4.16 5.68
N LYS A 55 1.78 -3.47 5.86
CA LYS A 55 2.48 -2.76 4.77
C LYS A 55 3.23 -3.74 3.88
N LEU A 56 3.87 -4.76 4.48
CA LEU A 56 4.55 -5.81 3.73
C LEU A 56 3.56 -6.60 2.86
N LEU A 57 2.41 -6.98 3.43
CA LEU A 57 1.35 -7.67 2.67
C LEU A 57 0.84 -6.82 1.48
N ARG A 58 0.64 -5.51 1.67
CA ARG A 58 0.28 -4.62 0.55
C ARG A 58 1.34 -4.59 -0.53
N ALA A 59 2.61 -4.50 -0.15
CA ALA A 59 3.71 -4.49 -1.11
C ALA A 59 3.77 -5.81 -1.90
N LEU A 60 3.58 -6.95 -1.23
CA LEU A 60 3.53 -8.26 -1.89
C LEU A 60 2.35 -8.39 -2.85
N LEU A 61 1.18 -7.89 -2.47
CA LEU A 61 0.00 -7.89 -3.36
C LEU A 61 0.26 -7.02 -4.60
N LEU A 62 0.81 -5.83 -4.42
CA LEU A 62 1.21 -4.96 -5.54
C LEU A 62 2.25 -5.64 -6.42
N GLN A 63 3.26 -6.26 -5.81
CA GLN A 63 4.25 -7.04 -6.53
C GLN A 63 3.56 -8.08 -7.42
N VAL A 64 2.68 -8.91 -6.86
CA VAL A 64 1.97 -9.96 -7.63
C VAL A 64 1.08 -9.37 -8.73
N PHE A 65 0.38 -8.27 -8.49
CA PHE A 65 -0.49 -7.64 -9.50
C PHE A 65 0.29 -7.08 -10.69
N TYR A 66 1.53 -6.65 -10.49
CA TYR A 66 2.33 -6.00 -11.54
C TYR A 66 3.51 -6.86 -12.04
N SER A 67 3.93 -7.90 -11.31
CA SER A 67 5.08 -8.73 -11.70
C SER A 67 4.81 -9.67 -12.87
N CYS A 68 3.55 -9.85 -13.28
CA CYS A 68 3.18 -10.64 -14.47
C CYS A 68 3.20 -9.84 -15.78
N VAL A 69 3.39 -8.51 -15.75
CA VAL A 69 3.55 -7.65 -16.93
C VAL A 69 5.03 -7.29 -17.08
N ALA A 70 5.90 -8.30 -17.27
CA ALA A 70 7.33 -8.08 -17.50
C ALA A 70 7.96 -9.02 -18.55
N ASN A 71 7.19 -9.84 -19.27
CA ASN A 71 7.70 -10.65 -20.37
C ASN A 71 6.58 -11.12 -21.31
N ALA A 72 5.94 -10.18 -22.00
CA ALA A 72 5.08 -10.51 -23.13
C ALA A 72 5.04 -9.39 -24.18
N TRP A 73 6.18 -8.79 -24.53
CA TRP A 73 6.46 -8.13 -25.81
C TRP A 73 7.97 -8.10 -26.04
#